data_AF-B9TH92-F1
#
_entry.id   AF-B9TH92-F1
#
_cell.length_a   1.000
_cell.length_b   1.000
_cell.length_c   1.000
_cell.angle_alpha   90.00
_cell.angle_beta   90.00
_cell.angle_gamma   90.00
#
_symmetry.space_group_name_H-M   'P 1'
#
loop_
_entity.id
_entity.type
_entity.pdbx_description
1 polymer ?
#
loop_
_entity_poly.entity_id
_entity_poly.type
_entity_poly.pdbx_seq_one_letter_code
_entity_poly.pdbx_strand_id
1 'polypeptide(L)'
;MRGIYWFAGPDYAESNYFGNTRALPSFYWSGDTDMNCLSTVITETIDHAYAHHIQRLMITGNFALLAGIDPKQVHQWYLEVYADAYEWVELPNVIGMSQFADGGFLGTKPYAASGNYINRMSDYCGSCRFDPKQRVGSKACPFNALYWDFLDRNRDKLSSNHRLVQPYATWSRMSDESRDETRRQAASFLAGLE
;
A
#
# COMPACT_ATOMS: atom_id res chain seq x y z
N MET A 1 -8.95 11.33 -14.10
CA MET A 1 -9.71 10.09 -13.80
C MET A 1 -10.74 9.79 -14.87
N ARG A 2 -11.83 10.55 -15.01
CA ARG A 2 -12.86 10.29 -16.04
C ARG A 2 -12.33 10.03 -17.45
N GLY A 3 -11.43 10.88 -17.95
CA GLY A 3 -10.84 10.69 -19.29
C GLY A 3 -9.99 9.43 -19.41
N ILE A 4 -9.24 9.08 -18.36
CA ILE A 4 -8.43 7.86 -18.30
C ILE A 4 -9.33 6.63 -18.32
N TYR A 5 -10.38 6.61 -17.51
CA TYR A 5 -11.33 5.50 -17.44
C TYR A 5 -11.89 5.12 -18.81
N TRP A 6 -12.44 6.10 -19.54
CA TRP A 6 -13.02 5.84 -20.87
C TRP A 6 -11.96 5.51 -21.93
N PHE A 7 -10.76 6.07 -21.81
CA PHE A 7 -9.67 5.82 -22.75
C PHE A 7 -9.07 4.42 -22.58
N ALA A 8 -8.90 3.96 -21.34
CA ALA A 8 -8.29 2.67 -21.04
C ALA A 8 -9.21 1.48 -21.31
N GLY A 9 -10.53 1.71 -21.36
CA GLY A 9 -11.51 0.69 -21.68
C GLY A 9 -11.82 -0.25 -20.51
N PRO A 10 -12.75 -1.21 -20.71
CA PRO A 10 -13.26 -2.07 -19.65
C PRO A 10 -12.19 -2.98 -19.04
N ASP A 11 -11.22 -3.44 -19.83
CA ASP A 11 -10.15 -4.33 -19.36
C ASP A 11 -9.13 -3.64 -18.45
N TYR A 12 -9.25 -2.32 -18.24
CA TYR A 12 -8.37 -1.60 -17.32
C TYR A 12 -8.49 -2.12 -15.87
N ALA A 13 -9.66 -2.63 -15.47
CA ALA A 13 -9.86 -3.28 -14.18
C ALA A 13 -9.05 -4.58 -13.99
N GLU A 14 -8.56 -5.17 -15.08
CA GLU A 14 -7.75 -6.39 -15.09
C GLU A 14 -6.24 -6.10 -14.94
N SER A 15 -5.85 -4.82 -14.88
CA SER A 15 -4.45 -4.41 -14.78
C SER A 15 -3.80 -4.96 -13.50
N ASN A 16 -2.70 -5.67 -13.65
CA ASN A 16 -1.95 -6.24 -12.53
C ASN A 16 -0.45 -6.28 -12.83
N TYR A 17 0.16 -5.11 -12.99
CA TYR A 17 1.56 -4.94 -13.35
C TYR A 17 2.52 -5.72 -12.46
N PHE A 18 2.24 -5.85 -11.16
CA PHE A 18 3.09 -6.60 -10.23
C PHE A 18 2.80 -8.11 -10.20
N GLY A 19 1.65 -8.57 -10.68
CA GLY A 19 1.23 -9.97 -10.60
C GLY A 19 0.79 -10.37 -9.19
N ASN A 20 0.18 -9.43 -8.47
CA ASN A 20 -0.28 -9.63 -7.10
C ASN A 20 -1.51 -10.53 -7.05
N THR A 21 -1.58 -11.45 -6.08
CA THR A 21 -2.68 -12.42 -5.94
C THR A 21 -3.17 -12.59 -4.49
N ARG A 22 -2.58 -11.87 -3.53
CA ARG A 22 -2.97 -11.99 -2.11
C ARG A 22 -4.39 -11.42 -1.92
N ALA A 23 -5.20 -12.13 -1.15
CA ALA A 23 -6.54 -11.68 -0.80
C ALA A 23 -6.49 -10.44 0.09
N LEU A 24 -7.52 -9.60 0.00
CA LEU A 24 -7.67 -8.43 0.86
C LEU A 24 -7.82 -8.90 2.32
N PRO A 25 -6.96 -8.45 3.25
CA PRO A 25 -7.03 -8.90 4.63
C PRO A 25 -8.37 -8.57 5.29
N SER A 26 -8.85 -9.50 6.11
CA SER A 26 -10.16 -9.40 6.77
C SER A 26 -10.40 -8.09 7.55
N PHE A 27 -9.34 -7.51 8.13
CA PHE A 27 -9.43 -6.26 8.87
C PHE A 27 -9.84 -5.05 8.03
N TYR A 28 -9.77 -5.10 6.69
CA TYR A 28 -10.34 -4.05 5.83
C TYR A 28 -11.86 -3.90 6.02
N TRP A 29 -12.53 -4.96 6.49
CA TRP A 29 -13.97 -4.97 6.73
C TRP A 29 -14.34 -4.76 8.20
N SER A 30 -13.48 -5.15 9.15
CA SER A 30 -13.76 -5.04 10.58
C SER A 30 -13.09 -3.83 11.27
N GLY A 31 -11.97 -3.33 10.75
CA GLY A 31 -11.10 -2.38 11.44
C GLY A 31 -10.24 -3.01 12.55
N ASP A 32 -10.35 -4.33 12.78
CA ASP A 32 -9.64 -5.04 13.83
C ASP A 32 -8.19 -5.30 13.44
N THR A 33 -7.34 -4.33 13.71
CA THR A 33 -5.90 -4.45 13.53
C THR A 33 -5.16 -3.64 14.57
N ASP A 34 -4.00 -4.15 14.99
CA ASP A 34 -3.09 -3.44 15.89
C ASP A 34 -2.41 -2.22 15.26
N MET A 35 -2.49 -2.08 13.93
CA MET A 35 -1.93 -0.95 13.21
C MET A 35 -2.85 0.25 13.37
N ASN A 36 -2.62 1.09 14.38
CA ASN A 36 -3.50 2.21 14.76
C ASN A 36 -3.96 3.07 13.56
N CYS A 37 -3.05 3.40 12.62
CA CYS A 37 -3.42 4.17 11.43
C CYS A 37 -4.47 3.46 10.54
N LEU A 38 -4.34 2.15 10.33
CA LEU A 38 -5.32 1.37 9.57
C LEU A 38 -6.61 1.21 10.36
N SER A 39 -6.52 0.87 11.65
CA SER A 39 -7.69 0.74 12.50
C SER A 39 -8.52 2.03 12.50
N THR A 40 -7.91 3.19 12.75
CA THR A 40 -8.62 4.48 12.71
C THR A 40 -9.29 4.74 11.35
N VAL A 41 -8.53 4.65 10.24
CA VAL A 41 -9.07 4.98 8.91
C VAL A 41 -10.19 4.02 8.48
N ILE A 42 -10.05 2.73 8.80
CA ILE A 42 -11.07 1.73 8.46
C ILE A 42 -12.30 1.93 9.34
N THR A 43 -12.16 2.20 10.65
CA THR A 43 -13.28 2.53 11.53
C THR A 43 -14.01 3.80 11.07
N GLU A 44 -13.29 4.87 10.73
CA GLU A 44 -13.90 6.09 10.15
C GLU A 44 -14.67 5.76 8.85
N THR A 45 -14.12 4.88 8.02
CA THR A 45 -14.78 4.42 6.79
C THR A 45 -16.06 3.64 7.10
N ILE A 46 -16.04 2.74 8.08
CA ILE A 46 -17.20 1.97 8.53
C ILE A 46 -18.31 2.91 9.06
N ASP A 47 -17.94 3.87 9.91
CA ASP A 47 -18.90 4.74 10.59
C ASP A 47 -19.47 5.85 9.69
N HIS A 48 -18.73 6.26 8.66
CA HIS A 48 -19.03 7.47 7.90
C HIS A 48 -19.07 7.30 6.38
N ALA A 49 -18.72 6.12 5.85
CA ALA A 49 -18.54 5.88 4.41
C ALA A 49 -17.62 6.93 3.75
N TYR A 50 -16.65 7.44 4.51
CA TYR A 50 -15.76 8.52 4.12
C TYR A 50 -14.39 8.39 4.76
N ALA A 51 -13.36 8.58 3.95
CA ALA A 51 -12.01 8.94 4.36
C ALA A 51 -11.50 10.00 3.39
N HIS A 52 -10.65 10.92 3.85
CA HIS A 52 -10.11 11.94 2.96
C HIS A 52 -8.98 11.39 2.08
N HIS A 53 -8.61 12.12 1.02
CA HIS A 53 -7.74 11.61 -0.05
C HIS A 53 -6.42 10.98 0.45
N ILE A 54 -5.70 11.61 1.39
CA ILE A 54 -4.41 11.06 1.84
C ILE A 54 -4.55 9.82 2.73
N GLN A 55 -5.68 9.61 3.42
CA GLN A 55 -5.97 8.35 4.12
C GLN A 55 -6.17 7.23 3.10
N ARG A 56 -7.01 7.48 2.09
CA ARG A 56 -7.24 6.56 0.97
C ARG A 56 -5.94 6.18 0.28
N LEU A 57 -5.07 7.14 -0.01
CA LEU A 57 -3.84 6.90 -0.76
C LEU A 57 -2.72 6.28 0.10
N MET A 58 -2.41 6.89 1.26
CA MET A 58 -1.17 6.61 1.99
C MET A 58 -1.33 5.71 3.22
N ILE A 59 -2.56 5.39 3.61
CA ILE A 59 -2.85 4.44 4.69
C ILE A 59 -3.33 3.12 4.09
N THR A 60 -4.60 3.03 3.70
CA THR A 60 -5.22 1.79 3.19
C THR A 60 -4.67 1.42 1.81
N GLY A 61 -4.45 2.40 0.93
CA GLY A 61 -3.94 2.15 -0.43
C GLY A 61 -2.47 1.73 -0.44
N ASN A 62 -1.64 2.47 0.30
CA ASN A 62 -0.22 2.15 0.48
C ASN A 62 -0.05 0.78 1.14
N PHE A 63 -0.83 0.44 2.18
CA PHE A 63 -0.74 -0.90 2.76
C PHE A 63 -1.06 -1.99 1.74
N ALA A 64 -2.15 -1.87 0.98
CA ALA A 64 -2.52 -2.86 -0.04
C ALA A 64 -1.43 -3.04 -1.11
N LEU A 65 -0.83 -1.94 -1.56
CA LEU A 65 0.29 -1.96 -2.50
C LEU A 65 1.49 -2.71 -1.92
N LEU A 66 1.90 -2.35 -0.71
CA LEU A 66 3.06 -2.94 -0.05
C LEU A 66 2.84 -4.41 0.32
N ALA A 67 1.62 -4.79 0.69
CA ALA A 67 1.24 -6.16 0.99
C ALA A 67 1.01 -7.03 -0.25
N GLY A 68 1.01 -6.45 -1.45
CA GLY A 68 0.85 -7.20 -2.70
C GLY A 68 -0.55 -7.80 -2.84
N ILE A 69 -1.56 -7.04 -2.47
CA ILE A 69 -2.97 -7.43 -2.59
C ILE A 69 -3.39 -7.41 -4.06
N ASP A 70 -4.26 -8.35 -4.45
CA ASP A 70 -4.90 -8.36 -5.77
C ASP A 70 -5.59 -7.00 -6.03
N PRO A 71 -5.18 -6.24 -7.06
CA PRO A 71 -5.75 -4.93 -7.36
C PRO A 71 -7.27 -4.95 -7.57
N LYS A 72 -7.84 -6.08 -8.00
CA LYS A 72 -9.29 -6.22 -8.14
C LYS A 72 -10.01 -6.20 -6.81
N GLN A 73 -9.46 -6.85 -5.79
CA GLN A 73 -10.06 -6.85 -4.45
C GLN A 73 -9.92 -5.48 -3.79
N VAL A 74 -8.80 -4.78 -4.05
CA VAL A 74 -8.65 -3.38 -3.64
C VAL A 74 -9.72 -2.52 -4.31
N HIS A 75 -9.86 -2.62 -5.63
CA HIS A 75 -10.88 -1.90 -6.41
C HIS A 75 -12.30 -2.14 -5.85
N GLN A 76 -12.67 -3.40 -5.63
CA GLN A 76 -13.97 -3.76 -5.06
C GLN A 76 -14.21 -3.08 -3.71
N TRP A 77 -13.25 -3.16 -2.79
CA TRP A 77 -13.38 -2.53 -1.48
C TRP A 77 -13.57 -1.01 -1.59
N TYR A 78 -12.73 -0.32 -2.37
CA TYR A 78 -12.86 1.13 -2.53
C TYR A 78 -14.17 1.55 -3.21
N LEU A 79 -14.68 0.74 -4.15
CA LEU A 79 -15.95 0.98 -4.80
C LEU A 79 -17.15 0.78 -3.86
N GLU A 80 -17.03 -0.14 -2.91
CA GLU A 80 -18.11 -0.49 -1.97
C GLU A 80 -18.20 0.45 -0.77
N VAL A 81 -17.06 0.86 -0.19
CA VAL A 81 -17.06 1.46 1.16
C VAL A 81 -17.18 2.99 1.20
N TYR A 82 -16.94 3.69 0.10
CA TYR A 82 -17.03 5.16 0.09
C TYR A 82 -18.28 5.64 -0.63
N ALA A 83 -19.06 6.51 0.02
CA ALA A 83 -20.33 7.02 -0.52
C ALA A 83 -20.18 7.89 -1.78
N ASP A 84 -18.96 8.32 -2.10
CA ASP A 84 -18.60 9.06 -3.31
C ASP A 84 -18.01 8.18 -4.43
N ALA A 85 -17.97 6.86 -4.24
CA ALA A 85 -17.33 5.95 -5.17
C ALA A 85 -18.26 5.58 -6.35
N TYR A 86 -17.77 5.89 -7.54
CA TYR A 86 -18.29 5.38 -8.82
C TYR A 86 -17.09 4.95 -9.65
N GLU A 87 -17.23 3.87 -10.41
CA GLU A 87 -16.09 3.22 -11.09
C GLU A 87 -15.26 4.20 -11.96
N TRP A 88 -15.91 5.13 -12.66
CA TRP A 88 -15.21 6.09 -13.52
C TRP A 88 -14.23 7.02 -12.79
N VAL A 89 -14.43 7.23 -11.48
CA VAL A 89 -13.55 8.03 -10.62
C VAL A 89 -12.69 7.15 -9.73
N GLU A 90 -13.24 6.06 -9.20
CA GLU A 90 -12.58 5.16 -8.26
C GLU A 90 -11.52 4.29 -8.97
N LEU A 91 -11.85 3.64 -10.08
CA LEU A 91 -10.98 2.66 -10.72
C LEU A 91 -9.62 3.25 -11.16
N PRO A 92 -9.54 4.43 -11.80
CA PRO A 92 -8.25 5.06 -12.10
C PRO A 92 -7.48 5.50 -10.85
N ASN A 93 -8.16 5.87 -9.76
CA ASN A 93 -7.48 6.17 -8.51
C ASN A 93 -6.88 4.91 -7.89
N VAL A 94 -7.60 3.78 -7.90
CA VAL A 94 -7.09 2.53 -7.34
C VAL A 94 -6.04 1.90 -8.23
N ILE A 95 -6.37 1.55 -9.47
CA ILE A 95 -5.48 0.80 -10.36
C ILE A 95 -4.21 1.58 -10.67
N GLY A 96 -4.32 2.84 -11.09
CA GLY A 96 -3.15 3.59 -11.53
C GLY A 96 -2.47 4.38 -10.42
N MET A 97 -3.21 5.20 -9.67
CA MET A 97 -2.59 6.08 -8.66
C MET A 97 -2.12 5.29 -7.44
N SER A 98 -3.01 4.50 -6.84
CA SER A 98 -2.72 3.84 -5.56
C SER A 98 -1.90 2.57 -5.73
N GLN A 99 -2.34 1.66 -6.59
CA GLN A 99 -1.76 0.32 -6.71
C GLN A 99 -0.67 0.23 -7.78
N PHE A 100 -0.52 1.25 -8.63
CA PHE A 100 0.42 1.25 -9.77
C PHE A 100 0.31 -0.03 -10.62
N ALA A 101 -0.89 -0.60 -10.66
CA ALA A 101 -1.19 -1.87 -11.29
C ALA A 101 -1.26 -1.72 -12.82
N ASP A 102 -1.29 -0.50 -13.33
CA ASP A 102 -1.14 -0.16 -14.75
C ASP A 102 0.32 0.11 -15.19
N GLY A 103 1.29 -0.07 -14.30
CA GLY A 103 2.71 0.15 -14.60
C GLY A 103 3.10 1.61 -14.83
N GLY A 104 2.24 2.57 -14.43
CA GLY A 104 2.50 3.99 -14.54
C GLY A 104 1.84 4.67 -15.74
N PHE A 105 0.74 4.10 -16.24
CA PHE A 105 -0.02 4.71 -17.33
C PHE A 105 -0.56 6.10 -16.95
N LEU A 106 -1.02 6.30 -15.70
CA LEU A 106 -1.48 7.61 -15.21
C LEU A 106 -0.59 8.26 -14.14
N GLY A 107 0.48 7.60 -13.70
CA GLY A 107 1.36 8.05 -12.63
C GLY A 107 2.82 7.74 -12.89
N THR A 108 3.74 8.59 -12.44
CA THR A 108 5.18 8.42 -12.72
C THR A 108 5.93 7.58 -11.70
N LYS A 109 5.31 7.26 -10.55
CA LYS A 109 5.89 6.39 -9.51
C LYS A 109 4.80 5.70 -8.68
N PRO A 110 5.08 4.52 -8.10
CA PRO A 110 4.23 3.94 -7.07
C PRO A 110 4.28 4.81 -5.79
N TYR A 111 3.13 5.04 -5.16
CA TYR A 111 3.02 5.74 -3.86
C TYR A 111 3.33 4.81 -2.68
N ALA A 112 4.48 4.12 -2.75
CA ALA A 112 4.98 3.28 -1.67
C ALA A 112 5.70 4.14 -0.61
N ALA A 113 5.31 4.00 0.66
CA ALA A 113 5.97 4.68 1.77
C ALA A 113 6.01 3.84 3.04
N SER A 114 7.08 4.00 3.82
CA SER A 114 7.25 3.34 5.11
C SER A 114 6.53 4.08 6.25
N GLY A 115 6.61 3.53 7.47
CA GLY A 115 6.06 4.16 8.68
C GLY A 115 6.63 5.56 8.95
N ASN A 116 7.82 5.88 8.42
CA ASN A 116 8.39 7.23 8.51
C ASN A 116 7.51 8.31 7.88
N TYR A 117 6.80 7.99 6.78
CA TYR A 117 5.88 8.94 6.15
C TYR A 117 4.67 9.18 7.05
N ILE A 118 4.04 8.11 7.53
CA ILE A 118 2.84 8.16 8.36
C ILE A 118 3.15 8.94 9.65
N ASN A 119 4.26 8.64 10.31
CA ASN A 119 4.69 9.35 11.52
C ASN A 119 4.98 10.85 11.30
N ARG A 120 5.37 11.26 10.10
CA ARG A 120 5.60 12.67 9.79
C ARG A 120 4.32 13.43 9.47
N MET A 121 3.34 12.74 8.89
CA MET A 121 2.13 13.36 8.31
C MET A 121 0.88 13.17 9.16
N SER A 122 0.99 12.48 10.30
CA SER A 122 -0.11 12.18 11.22
C SER A 122 0.40 12.02 12.65
N ASP A 123 -0.52 11.94 13.60
CA ASP A 123 -0.29 11.61 15.00
C ASP A 123 -0.61 10.14 15.35
N TYR A 124 -1.04 9.32 14.37
CA TYR A 124 -1.38 7.91 14.58
C TYR A 124 -0.31 7.09 15.29
N CYS A 125 0.96 7.42 15.07
CA CYS A 125 2.08 6.68 15.67
C CYS A 125 2.25 6.95 17.17
N GLY A 126 1.71 8.06 17.71
CA GLY A 126 1.88 8.44 19.11
C GLY A 126 1.22 7.47 20.10
N SER A 127 0.11 6.86 19.70
CA SER A 127 -0.64 5.85 20.48
C SER A 127 -0.54 4.44 19.91
N CYS A 128 0.28 4.22 18.88
CA CYS A 128 0.42 2.92 18.23
C CYS A 128 1.34 2.00 19.06
N ARG A 129 1.03 0.70 19.11
CA ARG A 129 1.91 -0.29 19.75
C ARG A 129 3.24 -0.47 19.01
N PHE A 130 3.28 -0.11 17.72
CA PHE A 130 4.44 -0.24 16.86
C PHE A 130 5.23 1.07 16.78
N ASP A 131 6.55 0.95 16.80
CA ASP A 131 7.49 2.06 16.66
C ASP A 131 7.79 2.30 15.16
N PRO A 132 7.44 3.48 14.59
CA PRO A 132 7.72 3.80 13.20
C PRO A 132 9.22 3.93 12.90
N LYS A 133 10.09 4.02 13.90
CA LYS A 133 11.56 4.09 13.74
C LYS A 133 12.19 2.70 13.64
N GLN A 134 11.49 1.65 14.05
CA GLN A 134 12.01 0.28 14.02
C GLN A 134 11.55 -0.44 12.74
N ARG A 135 12.50 -1.00 12.01
CA ARG A 135 12.23 -1.77 10.78
C ARG A 135 12.01 -3.26 11.03
N VAL A 136 12.67 -3.81 12.05
CA VAL A 136 12.63 -5.24 12.40
C VAL A 136 12.48 -5.38 13.91
N GLY A 137 11.99 -6.54 14.36
CA GLY A 137 11.70 -6.81 15.77
C GLY A 137 10.20 -6.72 16.10
N SER A 138 9.83 -7.18 17.30
CA SER A 138 8.43 -7.36 17.70
C SER A 138 7.61 -6.07 17.82
N LYS A 139 8.27 -4.91 17.91
CA LYS A 139 7.64 -3.59 17.93
C LYS A 139 7.80 -2.82 16.62
N ALA A 140 8.40 -3.40 15.58
CA ALA A 140 8.60 -2.70 14.33
C ALA A 140 7.27 -2.40 13.63
N CYS A 141 7.12 -1.18 13.11
CA CYS A 141 5.99 -0.84 12.26
C CYS A 141 5.99 -1.72 10.99
N PRO A 142 4.91 -2.46 10.69
CA PRO A 142 4.87 -3.36 9.53
C PRO A 142 5.17 -2.68 8.19
N PHE A 143 4.75 -1.42 8.02
CA PHE A 143 5.05 -0.62 6.82
C PHE A 143 6.56 -0.50 6.53
N ASN A 144 7.43 -0.59 7.54
CA ASN A 144 8.87 -0.45 7.35
C ASN A 144 9.48 -1.66 6.65
N ALA A 145 9.19 -2.88 7.12
CA ALA A 145 9.67 -4.09 6.47
C ALA A 145 8.99 -4.29 5.11
N LEU A 146 7.67 -4.10 5.05
CA LEU A 146 6.90 -4.23 3.82
C LEU A 146 7.33 -3.25 2.72
N TYR A 147 7.72 -2.02 3.07
CA TYR A 147 8.25 -1.04 2.11
C TYR A 147 9.50 -1.55 1.40
N TRP A 148 10.46 -2.08 2.14
CA TRP A 148 11.70 -2.60 1.55
C TRP A 148 11.47 -3.90 0.80
N ASP A 149 10.66 -4.80 1.34
CA ASP A 149 10.27 -6.04 0.66
C ASP A 149 9.56 -5.76 -0.68
N PHE A 150 8.65 -4.77 -0.71
CA PHE A 150 7.98 -4.34 -1.94
C PHE A 150 8.95 -3.87 -3.02
N LEU A 151 9.94 -3.04 -2.65
CA LEU A 151 10.94 -2.57 -3.59
C LEU A 151 11.84 -3.71 -4.05
N ASP A 152 12.29 -4.57 -3.14
CA ASP A 152 13.22 -5.66 -3.46
C ASP A 152 12.57 -6.71 -4.38
N ARG A 153 11.35 -7.18 -4.05
CA ARG A 153 10.64 -8.20 -4.84
C ARG A 153 10.19 -7.71 -6.22
N ASN A 154 10.05 -6.39 -6.40
CA ASN A 154 9.66 -5.77 -7.69
C ASN A 154 10.82 -5.06 -8.38
N ARG A 155 12.07 -5.33 -7.98
CA ARG A 155 13.26 -4.63 -8.49
C ARG A 155 13.40 -4.67 -10.00
N ASP A 156 13.09 -5.81 -10.62
CA ASP A 156 13.20 -5.97 -12.09
C ASP A 156 12.25 -5.03 -12.84
N LYS A 157 11.09 -4.73 -12.25
CA LYS A 157 10.06 -3.86 -12.82
C LYS A 157 10.32 -2.38 -12.50
N LEU A 158 10.88 -2.09 -11.32
CA LEU A 158 10.94 -0.74 -10.75
C LEU A 158 12.32 -0.09 -10.77
N SER A 159 13.40 -0.83 -11.00
CA SER A 159 14.78 -0.31 -10.91
C SER A 159 15.12 0.78 -11.93
N SER A 160 14.44 0.81 -13.07
CA SER A 160 14.58 1.87 -14.09
C SER A 160 13.82 3.15 -13.73
N ASN A 161 12.96 3.14 -12.70
CA ASN A 161 12.20 4.32 -12.30
C ASN A 161 13.12 5.34 -11.59
N HIS A 162 13.33 6.49 -12.23
CA HIS A 162 14.22 7.54 -11.74
C HIS A 162 13.86 8.06 -10.33
N ARG A 163 12.58 7.97 -9.91
CA ARG A 163 12.13 8.38 -8.57
C ARG A 163 12.54 7.39 -7.48
N LEU A 164 12.90 6.16 -7.85
CA LEU A 164 13.27 5.08 -6.92
C LEU A 164 14.78 4.83 -6.85
N VAL A 165 15.59 5.58 -7.59
CA VAL A 165 17.06 5.48 -7.58
C VAL A 165 17.64 5.61 -6.16
N GLN A 166 17.18 6.59 -5.39
CA GLN A 166 17.67 6.82 -4.02
C GLN A 166 17.27 5.70 -3.04
N PRO A 167 16.00 5.24 -3.02
CA PRO A 167 15.63 4.02 -2.29
C PRO A 167 16.49 2.81 -2.64
N TYR A 168 16.69 2.50 -3.93
CA TYR A 168 17.52 1.35 -4.33
C TYR A 168 19.00 1.51 -3.95
N ALA A 169 19.55 2.73 -4.04
CA ALA A 169 20.91 3.02 -3.58
C ALA A 169 21.04 2.88 -2.05
N THR A 170 19.97 3.20 -1.31
CA THR A 170 19.93 3.00 0.14
C THR A 170 19.88 1.52 0.48
N TRP A 171 19.03 0.76 -0.22
CA TRP A 171 18.92 -0.69 -0.06
C TRP A 171 20.23 -1.42 -0.34
N SER A 172 20.94 -1.06 -1.43
CA SER A 172 22.20 -1.70 -1.81
C SER A 172 23.35 -1.44 -0.84
N ARG A 173 23.28 -0.37 -0.04
CA ARG A 173 24.28 -0.05 1.00
C ARG A 173 24.05 -0.80 2.31
N MET A 174 22.91 -1.46 2.48
CA MET A 174 22.64 -2.27 3.67
C MET A 174 23.39 -3.60 3.60
N SER A 175 23.89 -4.08 4.75
CA SER A 175 24.50 -5.41 4.85
C SER A 175 23.51 -6.49 4.42
N ASP A 176 24.03 -7.62 3.93
CA ASP A 176 23.20 -8.75 3.52
C ASP A 176 22.32 -9.24 4.68
N GLU A 177 22.89 -9.37 5.88
CA GLU A 177 22.16 -9.71 7.11
C GLU A 177 20.98 -8.77 7.37
N SER A 178 21.19 -7.46 7.21
CA SER A 178 20.18 -6.43 7.43
C SER A 178 19.05 -6.52 6.41
N ARG A 179 19.36 -6.88 5.16
CA ARG A 179 18.38 -7.12 4.09
C ARG A 179 17.61 -8.43 4.32
N ASP A 180 18.30 -9.50 4.72
CA ASP A 180 17.70 -10.80 5.03
C ASP A 180 16.74 -10.72 6.22
N GLU A 181 17.12 -10.03 7.31
CA GLU A 181 16.24 -9.81 8.45
C GLU A 181 14.99 -9.03 8.07
N THR A 182 15.14 -8.02 7.21
CA THR A 182 14.01 -7.22 6.71
C THR A 182 13.04 -8.06 5.88
N ARG A 183 13.57 -8.89 4.97
CA ARG A 183 12.77 -9.83 4.17
C ARG A 183 12.06 -10.86 5.06
N ARG A 184 12.74 -11.43 6.05
CA ARG A 184 12.14 -12.37 7.02
C ARG A 184 11.04 -11.72 7.85
N GLN A 185 11.25 -10.49 8.33
CA GLN A 185 10.24 -9.72 9.05
C GLN A 185 8.98 -9.47 8.19
N ALA A 186 9.17 -9.07 6.93
CA ALA A 186 8.08 -8.85 5.99
C ALA A 186 7.32 -10.14 5.68
N ALA A 187 8.04 -11.22 5.37
CA ALA A 187 7.44 -12.53 5.09
C ALA A 187 6.63 -13.07 6.27
N SER A 188 7.17 -12.93 7.49
CA SER A 188 6.47 -13.33 8.73
C SER A 188 5.17 -12.55 8.92
N PHE A 189 5.20 -11.23 8.72
CA PHE A 189 4.01 -10.40 8.79
C PHE A 189 2.97 -10.80 7.71
N LEU A 190 3.40 -10.98 6.45
CA LEU A 190 2.53 -11.36 5.35
C LEU A 190 1.91 -12.75 5.51
N ALA A 191 2.60 -13.68 6.16
CA ALA A 191 2.08 -15.01 6.46
C ALA A 191 0.99 -14.99 7.54
N GLY A 192 0.97 -13.97 8.41
CA GLY A 192 -0.07 -13.76 9.41
C GLY A 192 -1.25 -12.91 8.92
N LEU A 193 -1.28 -12.50 7.65
CA LEU A 193 -2.43 -11.85 7.04
C LEU A 193 -3.43 -12.94 6.60
N GLU A 194 -4.39 -13.25 7.46
CA GLU A 194 -5.57 -14.06 7.13
C GLU A 194 -6.75 -13.18 6.67
#